data_AF-A0A9D9IKM8-F1
#
_entry.id   AF-A0A9D9IKM8-F1
#
_cell.length_a   1.000
_cell.length_b   1.000
_cell.length_c   1.000
_cell.angle_alpha   90.00
_cell.angle_beta   90.00
_cell.angle_gamma   90.00
#
_symmetry.space_group_name_H-M   'P 1'
#
loop_
_entity.id
_entity.type
_entity.pdbx_description
1 polymer ?
#
loop_
_entity_poly.entity_id
_entity_poly.type
_entity_poly.pdbx_seq_one_letter_code
_entity_poly.pdbx_strand_id
1 'polypeptide(L)'
;MKINEILASSDRPFPSLEIVPPLKGMTRRELIDSIRPFMEFKPKYINVTCHRDEYEFRQENDGSYSRHLVRNRVSEVAVCGAIM
;
A
#
# COMPACT_ATOMS: atom_id res chain seq x y z
N MET A 1 6.38 13.52 -13.90
CA MET A 1 6.60 14.49 -12.81
C MET A 1 7.27 13.78 -11.67
N LYS A 2 8.30 14.38 -11.08
CA LYS A 2 8.90 13.89 -9.83
C LYS A 2 8.20 14.55 -8.63
N ILE A 3 8.18 13.86 -7.50
CA ILE A 3 7.49 14.38 -6.29
C ILE A 3 8.17 15.66 -5.78
N ASN A 4 9.50 15.75 -5.85
CA ASN A 4 10.22 16.97 -5.49
C ASN A 4 9.81 18.17 -6.36
N GLU A 5 9.53 17.97 -7.65
CA GLU A 5 9.02 19.01 -8.55
C GLU A 5 7.58 19.42 -8.17
N ILE A 6 6.74 18.46 -7.79
CA ILE A 6 5.37 18.72 -7.31
C ILE A 6 5.41 19.55 -6.02
N LEU A 7 6.28 19.18 -5.07
CA LEU A 7 6.45 19.92 -3.81
C LEU A 7 6.96 21.34 -4.08
N ALA A 8 7.97 21.50 -4.94
CA ALA A 8 8.57 22.80 -5.25
C ALA A 8 7.64 23.74 -6.02
N SER A 9 6.75 23.20 -6.86
CA SER A 9 5.81 23.98 -7.69
C SER A 9 4.48 24.28 -7.01
N SER A 10 4.24 23.76 -5.80
CA SER A 10 2.96 23.95 -5.11
C SER A 10 2.95 25.26 -4.31
N ASP A 11 2.04 26.16 -4.69
CA ASP A 11 1.79 27.44 -4.03
C ASP A 11 0.83 27.33 -2.84
N ARG A 12 0.16 26.18 -2.68
CA ARG A 12 -0.88 25.93 -1.68
C ARG A 12 -0.76 24.53 -1.08
N PRO A 13 -1.23 24.31 0.15
CA PRO A 13 -1.36 22.97 0.72
C PRO A 13 -2.23 22.07 -0.17
N PHE A 14 -1.86 20.80 -0.26
CA PHE A 14 -2.59 19.80 -1.01
C PHE A 14 -2.49 18.44 -0.29
N PRO A 15 -3.48 17.55 -0.45
CA PRO A 15 -3.43 16.23 0.16
C PRO A 15 -2.55 15.27 -0.65
N SER A 16 -2.05 14.24 0.03
CA SER A 16 -1.53 13.02 -0.58
C SER A 16 -2.21 11.82 0.06
N LEU A 17 -2.14 10.66 -0.60
CA LEU A 17 -2.68 9.42 -0.06
C LEU A 17 -1.55 8.47 0.29
N GLU A 18 -1.72 7.74 1.39
CA GLU A 18 -0.90 6.58 1.69
C GLU A 18 -1.80 5.35 1.76
N ILE A 19 -1.43 4.31 1.01
CA ILE A 19 -2.14 3.05 0.96
C ILE A 19 -1.22 1.91 1.39
N VAL A 20 -1.83 0.95 2.05
CA VAL A 20 -1.19 -0.33 2.33
C VAL A 20 -1.24 -1.18 1.05
N PRO A 21 -0.20 -1.96 0.72
CA PRO A 21 -0.24 -2.81 -0.46
C PRO A 21 -1.48 -3.72 -0.46
N PRO A 22 -2.03 -3.99 -1.66
CA PRO A 22 -3.18 -4.86 -1.79
C PRO A 22 -2.87 -6.23 -1.18
N LEU A 23 -3.93 -6.88 -0.71
CA LEU A 23 -3.85 -8.28 -0.30
C LEU A 23 -3.56 -9.16 -1.52
N LYS A 24 -2.91 -10.31 -1.30
CA LYS A 24 -2.82 -11.34 -2.34
C LYS A 24 -4.22 -11.75 -2.78
N GLY A 25 -4.45 -11.78 -4.10
CA GLY A 25 -5.74 -12.12 -4.69
C GLY A 25 -6.68 -10.93 -4.93
N MET A 26 -6.37 -9.74 -4.42
CA MET A 26 -7.13 -8.53 -4.76
C MET A 26 -6.86 -8.13 -6.22
N THR A 27 -7.92 -7.85 -6.96
CA THR A 27 -7.84 -7.40 -8.35
C THR A 27 -7.47 -5.93 -8.44
N ARG A 28 -6.88 -5.53 -9.58
CA ARG A 28 -6.61 -4.11 -9.88
C ARG A 28 -7.87 -3.25 -9.77
N ARG A 29 -9.03 -3.79 -10.16
CA ARG A 29 -10.30 -3.06 -10.14
C ARG A 29 -10.74 -2.75 -8.73
N GLU A 30 -10.72 -3.74 -7.84
CA GLU A 30 -11.05 -3.55 -6.41
C GLU A 30 -10.13 -2.52 -5.76
N LEU A 31 -8.82 -2.58 -6.06
CA LEU A 31 -7.87 -1.58 -5.58
C LEU A 31 -8.24 -0.17 -6.07
N ILE A 32 -8.46 0.01 -7.38
CA ILE A 32 -8.80 1.32 -7.95
C ILE A 32 -10.15 1.83 -7.39
N ASP A 33 -11.15 0.97 -7.28
CA ASP A 33 -12.46 1.32 -6.77
C ASP A 33 -12.40 1.74 -5.29
N SER A 34 -11.46 1.17 -4.50
CA SER A 34 -11.20 1.60 -3.12
C SER A 34 -10.52 2.97 -3.02
N ILE A 35 -9.71 3.34 -4.02
CA ILE A 35 -8.99 4.63 -4.06
C ILE A 35 -9.87 5.74 -4.63
N ARG A 36 -10.77 5.40 -5.57
CA ARG A 36 -11.57 6.34 -6.35
C ARG A 36 -12.30 7.41 -5.52
N PRO A 37 -12.93 7.11 -4.36
CA PRO A 37 -13.60 8.13 -3.55
C PRO A 37 -12.67 9.26 -3.11
N PHE A 38 -11.39 8.97 -2.91
CA PHE A 38 -10.42 9.94 -2.43
C PHE A 38 -9.91 10.89 -3.53
N MET A 39 -10.20 10.60 -4.81
CA MET A 39 -9.81 11.47 -5.91
C MET A 39 -10.57 12.81 -5.90
N GLU A 40 -11.69 12.91 -5.19
CA GLU A 40 -12.40 14.19 -4.97
C GLU A 40 -11.49 15.24 -4.29
N PHE A 41 -10.59 14.79 -3.42
CA PHE A 41 -9.63 15.66 -2.73
C PHE A 41 -8.44 16.07 -3.60
N LYS A 42 -8.36 15.58 -4.84
CA LYS A 42 -7.26 15.85 -5.79
C LYS A 42 -5.87 15.63 -5.19
N PRO A 43 -5.58 14.43 -4.66
CA PRO A 43 -4.26 14.13 -4.14
C PRO A 43 -3.23 14.15 -5.27
N LYS A 44 -2.07 14.81 -5.05
CA LYS A 44 -1.05 14.95 -6.11
C LYS A 44 -0.14 13.71 -6.25
N TYR A 45 -0.09 12.86 -5.24
CA TYR A 45 0.67 11.61 -5.26
C TYR A 45 0.11 10.59 -4.28
N ILE A 46 0.40 9.31 -4.54
CA ILE A 46 0.08 8.17 -3.68
C ILE A 46 1.37 7.49 -3.23
N ASN A 47 1.51 7.29 -1.93
CA ASN A 47 2.48 6.39 -1.31
C ASN A 47 1.85 4.99 -1.17
N VAL A 48 2.59 3.97 -1.53
CA VAL A 48 2.30 2.56 -1.24
C VAL A 48 3.37 2.10 -0.25
N THR A 49 2.96 1.77 0.96
CA THR A 49 3.90 1.33 2.00
C THR A 49 4.50 -0.04 1.67
N CYS A 50 5.52 -0.47 2.42
CA CYS A 50 5.90 -1.89 2.45
C CYS A 50 5.48 -2.48 3.79
N HIS A 51 4.88 -3.66 3.75
CA HIS A 51 4.65 -4.44 4.97
C HIS A 51 5.79 -5.44 5.14
N ARG A 52 6.26 -5.61 6.37
CA ARG A 52 7.24 -6.65 6.71
C ARG A 52 6.55 -8.00 6.73
N ASP A 53 7.33 -9.04 6.41
CA ASP A 53 6.90 -10.42 6.57
C ASP A 53 6.45 -10.67 8.01
N GLU A 54 5.29 -11.32 8.17
CA GLU A 54 4.73 -11.69 9.46
C GLU A 54 5.03 -13.16 9.75
N TYR A 55 5.01 -13.53 11.03
CA TYR A 55 5.13 -14.93 11.43
C TYR A 55 3.84 -15.40 12.09
N GLU A 56 3.26 -16.46 11.55
CA GLU A 56 2.15 -17.18 12.17
C GLU A 56 2.69 -18.46 12.81
N PHE A 57 2.24 -18.77 14.03
CA PHE A 57 2.48 -20.07 14.65
C PHE A 57 1.25 -20.95 14.42
N ARG A 58 1.41 -22.05 13.71
CA ARG A 58 0.32 -23.00 13.43
C ARG A 58 0.48 -24.22 14.31
N GLN A 59 -0.62 -24.64 14.91
CA GLN A 59 -0.63 -25.83 15.76
C GLN A 59 -0.67 -27.08 14.86
N GLU A 60 0.25 -28.00 15.13
CA GLU A 60 0.35 -29.30 14.46
C GLU A 60 -0.55 -30.34 15.13
N ASN A 61 -0.77 -31.46 14.46
CA ASN A 61 -1.62 -32.55 14.96
C ASN A 61 -1.12 -33.17 16.28
N ASP A 62 0.18 -33.05 16.58
CA ASP A 62 0.80 -33.53 17.82
C ASP A 62 0.74 -32.48 18.96
N GLY A 63 0.13 -31.32 18.72
CA GLY A 63 0.00 -30.22 19.67
C GLY A 63 1.20 -29.28 19.71
N SER A 64 2.27 -29.54 18.95
CA SER A 64 3.39 -28.63 18.78
C SER A 64 3.01 -27.43 17.89
N TYR A 65 3.88 -26.40 17.85
CA TYR A 65 3.68 -25.24 16.98
C TYR A 65 4.82 -25.08 15.99
N SER A 66 4.48 -24.91 14.73
CA SER A 66 5.41 -24.58 13.65
C SER A 66 5.32 -23.10 13.30
N ARG A 67 6.48 -22.47 13.07
CA ARG A 67 6.58 -21.05 12.71
C ARG A 67 6.56 -20.90 11.19
N HIS A 68 5.55 -20.22 10.67
CA HIS A 68 5.40 -19.96 9.23
C HIS A 68 5.61 -18.48 8.92
N LEU A 69 6.45 -18.20 7.93
CA LEU A 69 6.55 -16.88 7.33
C LEU A 69 5.31 -16.65 6.46
N VAL A 70 4.54 -15.62 6.74
CA VAL A 70 3.32 -15.29 6.02
C VAL A 70 3.47 -13.92 5.36
N ARG A 71 3.21 -13.91 4.05
CA ARG A 71 3.19 -12.72 3.21
C ARG A 71 1.78 -12.50 2.72
N ASN A 72 1.00 -11.74 3.46
CA ASN A 72 -0.40 -11.46 3.14
C ASN A 72 -0.56 -10.42 2.02
N ARG A 73 0.49 -9.63 1.75
CA ARG A 73 0.47 -8.48 0.85
C ARG A 73 1.48 -8.60 -0.28
N VAL A 74 1.21 -7.94 -1.40
CA VAL A 74 1.96 -8.15 -2.66
C VAL A 74 3.19 -7.23 -2.82
N SER A 75 3.48 -6.32 -1.87
CA SER A 75 4.62 -5.40 -2.00
C SER A 75 5.70 -5.61 -0.94
N GLU A 76 6.90 -5.91 -1.41
CA GLU A 76 8.13 -6.00 -0.60
C GLU A 76 8.87 -4.66 -0.52
N VAL A 77 8.47 -3.68 -1.36
CA VAL A 77 9.13 -2.37 -1.48
C VAL A 77 8.10 -1.24 -1.39
N ALA A 78 8.49 -0.13 -0.76
CA ALA A 78 7.67 1.07 -0.74
C ALA A 78 7.76 1.79 -2.10
N VAL A 79 6.61 2.18 -2.65
CA VAL A 79 6.53 2.82 -3.97
C VAL A 79 5.79 4.14 -3.81
N CYS A 80 6.23 5.19 -4.50
CA CYS A 80 5.44 6.42 -4.61
C CYS A 80 5.19 6.76 -6.08
N GLY A 81 3.95 7.07 -6.40
CA GLY A 81 3.52 7.45 -7.75
C GLY A 81 2.84 8.81 -7.75
N ALA A 82 3.29 9.70 -8.63
CA ALA A 82 2.56 10.92 -8.95
C ALA A 82 1.27 10.57 -9.70
N ILE A 83 0.16 11.18 -9.29
CA ILE A 83 -1.16 11.02 -9.92
C ILE A 83 -1.67 12.43 -10.21
N MET A 84 -1.93 12.69 -11.49
CA MET A 84 -2.20 14.03 -12.03
C MET A 84 -3.60 14.51 -11.64
#